data_AF-A0A832A166-F1
#
_entry.id   AF-A0A832A166-F1
#
_cell.length_a   1.000
_cell.length_b   1.000
_cell.length_c   1.000
_cell.angle_alpha   90.00
_cell.angle_beta   90.00
_cell.angle_gamma   90.00
#
_symmetry.space_group_name_H-M   'P 1'
#
loop_
_entity.id
_entity.type
_entity.pdbx_description
1 polymer ?
#
loop_
_entity_poly.entity_id
_entity_poly.type
_entity_poly.pdbx_seq_one_letter_code
_entity_poly.pdbx_strand_id
1 'polypeptide(L)'
;MVTLENLREQVLKNCLIAEANYAGTFSLCGLVLRLRDLYKWEQGLRPWVEPDSAVLLEWIEQRESSWDPWVDQEFQPLVLDGVARDPFDVDGINEVLAGSGVVYGAGYVEGLRPSFFLGAVGETRETDGAVIFSVEREIVRDVFASPAMRQGGRIYIRHQPMLSFLWDQIFEMRPSARSALGFAFAAYGLDVHTVARFPQRYADALETIARDQLYTWIHHELGEFHEEAFRGHLWHDIIATYPNTPIEVYARVLKDLCADTDDKGLIRHIAENRRRAALAFYVAFLRPFTRLLFPEIIKAFSAFRKFGRWEIIEDTRRKAKEKFHQRAAQLAALHEERHEKGIARTRDDILRACIAPLGILKQSA
;
A
#
# COMPACT_ATOMS: atom_id res chain seq x y z
N MET A 1 -11.15 -26.39 18.84
CA MET A 1 -10.34 -26.44 17.60
C MET A 1 -11.06 -25.59 16.57
N VAL A 2 -10.54 -24.40 16.29
CA VAL A 2 -11.05 -23.53 15.23
C VAL A 2 -10.96 -24.26 13.89
N THR A 3 -12.10 -24.49 13.23
CA THR A 3 -12.07 -24.98 11.85
C THR A 3 -11.75 -23.82 10.93
N LEU A 4 -10.82 -24.03 9.98
CA LEU A 4 -10.41 -23.00 9.02
C LEU A 4 -11.61 -22.43 8.26
N GLU A 5 -12.60 -23.27 7.95
CA GLU A 5 -13.82 -22.84 7.25
C GLU A 5 -14.66 -21.87 8.08
N ASN A 6 -14.82 -22.12 9.39
CA ASN A 6 -15.56 -21.22 10.26
C ASN A 6 -14.85 -19.87 10.37
N LEU A 7 -13.52 -19.87 10.53
CA LEU A 7 -12.75 -18.62 10.54
C LEU A 7 -12.88 -17.86 9.22
N ARG A 8 -12.80 -18.57 8.09
CA ARG A 8 -12.98 -17.98 6.75
C ARG A 8 -14.33 -17.26 6.63
N GLU A 9 -15.42 -17.90 7.03
CA GLU A 9 -16.77 -17.31 6.98
C GLU A 9 -16.86 -16.05 7.85
N GLN A 10 -16.31 -16.08 9.07
CA GLN A 10 -16.33 -14.93 9.96
C GLN A 10 -15.52 -13.75 9.42
N VAL A 11 -14.33 -14.00 8.86
CA VAL A 11 -13.51 -12.94 8.25
C VAL A 11 -14.20 -12.39 6.99
N LEU A 12 -14.78 -13.24 6.16
CA LEU A 12 -15.51 -12.84 4.96
C LEU A 12 -16.70 -11.94 5.30
N LYS A 13 -17.43 -12.26 6.38
CA LYS A 13 -18.51 -11.42 6.89
C LYS A 13 -18.03 -10.00 7.20
N ASN A 14 -16.90 -9.86 7.87
CA ASN A 14 -16.32 -8.54 8.14
C ASN A 14 -15.81 -7.81 6.88
N CYS A 15 -15.31 -8.54 5.87
CA CYS A 15 -15.02 -7.95 4.55
C CYS A 15 -16.30 -7.42 3.89
N LEU A 16 -17.41 -8.17 3.89
CA LEU A 16 -18.68 -7.74 3.31
C LEU A 16 -19.28 -6.52 4.03
N ILE A 17 -19.17 -6.47 5.37
CA ILE A 17 -19.57 -5.29 6.15
C ILE A 17 -18.69 -4.07 5.79
N ALA A 18 -17.38 -4.27 5.61
CA ALA A 18 -16.47 -3.20 5.19
C ALA A 18 -16.81 -2.70 3.77
N GLU A 19 -17.10 -3.60 2.84
CA GLU A 19 -17.53 -3.24 1.48
C GLU A 19 -18.86 -2.47 1.50
N ALA A 20 -19.89 -3.01 2.15
CA ALA A 20 -21.21 -2.40 2.22
C ALA A 20 -21.18 -0.96 2.76
N ASN A 21 -20.37 -0.71 3.79
CA ASN A 21 -20.32 0.59 4.46
C ASN A 21 -19.30 1.56 3.84
N TYR A 22 -18.28 1.08 3.13
CA TYR A 22 -17.15 1.92 2.70
C TYR A 22 -16.83 1.86 1.21
N ALA A 23 -17.46 0.99 0.40
CA ALA A 23 -17.22 0.95 -1.05
C ALA A 23 -17.53 2.29 -1.73
N GLY A 24 -18.54 3.02 -1.26
CA GLY A 24 -18.91 4.36 -1.73
C GLY A 24 -17.85 5.45 -1.54
N THR A 25 -16.77 5.17 -0.77
CA THR A 25 -15.63 6.09 -0.62
C THR A 25 -14.69 6.08 -1.84
N PHE A 26 -14.78 5.05 -2.69
CA PHE A 26 -14.03 5.02 -3.94
C PHE A 26 -14.72 5.85 -5.02
N SER A 27 -13.95 6.36 -5.98
CA SER A 27 -14.56 6.82 -7.24
C SER A 27 -15.18 5.64 -7.97
N LEU A 28 -16.21 5.87 -8.78
CA LEU A 28 -16.89 4.81 -9.53
C LEU A 28 -15.90 3.95 -10.34
N CYS A 29 -15.01 4.59 -11.12
CA CYS A 29 -13.97 3.88 -11.86
C CYS A 29 -13.00 3.14 -10.94
N GLY A 30 -12.67 3.73 -9.79
CA GLY A 30 -11.80 3.11 -8.79
C GLY A 30 -12.40 1.86 -8.17
N LEU A 31 -13.71 1.88 -7.87
CA LEU A 31 -14.44 0.73 -7.34
C LEU A 31 -14.51 -0.40 -8.38
N VAL A 32 -14.90 -0.09 -9.62
CA VAL A 32 -15.03 -1.08 -10.69
C VAL A 32 -13.71 -1.80 -10.96
N LEU A 33 -12.57 -1.10 -10.97
CA LEU A 33 -11.26 -1.72 -11.15
C LEU A 33 -10.93 -2.69 -10.00
N ARG A 34 -11.27 -2.33 -8.76
CA ARG A 34 -11.04 -3.21 -7.60
C ARG A 34 -11.95 -4.42 -7.59
N LEU A 35 -13.22 -4.24 -7.95
CA LEU A 35 -14.18 -5.34 -8.10
C LEU A 35 -13.77 -6.29 -9.21
N ARG A 36 -13.25 -5.79 -10.34
CA ARG A 36 -12.64 -6.62 -11.38
C ARG A 36 -11.49 -7.46 -10.84
N ASP A 37 -10.60 -6.88 -10.03
CA ASP A 37 -9.46 -7.60 -9.47
C ASP A 37 -9.89 -8.61 -8.39
N LEU A 38 -10.91 -8.27 -7.59
CA LEU A 38 -11.54 -9.16 -6.62
C LEU A 38 -12.20 -10.35 -7.32
N TYR A 39 -12.95 -10.12 -8.40
CA TYR A 39 -13.52 -11.18 -9.24
C TYR A 39 -12.43 -12.12 -9.75
N LYS A 40 -11.36 -11.58 -10.34
CA LYS A 40 -10.25 -12.40 -10.85
C LYS A 40 -9.66 -13.27 -9.74
N TRP A 41 -9.49 -12.72 -8.54
CA TRP A 41 -9.02 -13.47 -7.38
C TRP A 41 -10.00 -14.56 -6.94
N GLU A 42 -11.30 -14.25 -6.79
CA GLU A 42 -12.33 -15.22 -6.38
C GLU A 42 -12.46 -16.38 -7.37
N GLN A 43 -12.28 -16.11 -8.67
CA GLN A 43 -12.33 -17.11 -9.74
C GLN A 43 -10.99 -17.84 -9.98
N GLY A 44 -9.93 -17.51 -9.23
CA GLY A 44 -8.60 -18.11 -9.40
C GLY A 44 -7.91 -17.74 -10.72
N LEU A 45 -8.33 -16.64 -11.36
CA LEU A 45 -7.75 -16.12 -12.59
C LEU A 45 -6.42 -15.41 -12.32
N ARG A 46 -5.52 -15.48 -13.31
CA ARG A 46 -4.29 -14.68 -13.29
C ARG A 46 -4.62 -13.20 -13.53
N PRO A 47 -3.81 -12.23 -13.03
CA PRO A 47 -4.12 -10.81 -13.18
C PRO A 47 -4.32 -10.32 -14.62
N TRP A 48 -3.62 -10.94 -15.58
CA TRP A 48 -3.71 -10.64 -17.02
C TRP A 48 -4.81 -11.39 -17.77
N VAL A 49 -5.60 -12.21 -17.09
CA VAL A 49 -6.78 -12.86 -17.68
C VAL A 49 -7.98 -11.96 -17.40
N GLU A 50 -8.47 -11.29 -18.44
CA GLU A 50 -9.67 -10.45 -18.35
C GLU A 50 -10.93 -11.31 -18.56
N PRO A 51 -11.95 -11.19 -17.69
CA PRO A 51 -13.25 -11.80 -17.94
C PRO A 51 -13.98 -11.13 -19.09
N ASP A 52 -15.01 -11.81 -19.62
CA ASP A 52 -15.99 -11.17 -20.48
C ASP A 52 -16.70 -10.03 -19.73
N SER A 53 -16.89 -8.89 -20.40
CA SER A 53 -17.47 -7.70 -19.78
C SER A 53 -18.88 -7.93 -19.25
N ALA A 54 -19.72 -8.72 -19.93
CA ALA A 54 -21.08 -8.98 -19.47
C ALA A 54 -21.07 -9.85 -18.22
N VAL A 55 -20.22 -10.87 -18.18
CA VAL A 55 -20.03 -11.74 -17.00
C VAL A 55 -19.53 -10.94 -15.80
N LEU A 56 -18.56 -10.05 -16.01
CA LEU A 56 -18.03 -9.20 -14.94
C LEU A 56 -19.10 -8.24 -14.40
N LEU A 57 -19.85 -7.58 -15.28
CA LEU A 57 -20.89 -6.62 -14.86
C LEU A 57 -22.02 -7.32 -14.10
N GLU A 58 -22.44 -8.50 -14.55
CA GLU A 58 -23.43 -9.32 -13.84
C GLU A 58 -22.92 -9.72 -12.44
N TRP A 59 -21.65 -10.14 -12.33
CA TRP A 59 -21.06 -10.44 -11.02
C TRP A 59 -20.96 -9.21 -10.12
N ILE A 60 -20.62 -8.03 -10.66
CA ILE A 60 -20.59 -6.77 -9.92
C ILE A 60 -21.97 -6.47 -9.35
N GLU A 61 -23.03 -6.57 -10.17
CA GLU A 61 -24.41 -6.33 -9.72
C GLU A 61 -24.83 -7.30 -8.60
N GLN A 62 -24.45 -8.57 -8.72
CA GLN A 62 -24.69 -9.58 -7.68
C GLN A 62 -23.92 -9.27 -6.38
N ARG A 63 -22.66 -8.84 -6.50
CA ARG A 63 -21.83 -8.46 -5.35
C ARG A 63 -22.39 -7.24 -4.64
N GLU A 64 -22.76 -6.20 -5.37
CA GLU A 64 -23.37 -4.99 -4.81
C GLU A 64 -24.71 -5.33 -4.13
N SER A 65 -25.56 -6.16 -4.76
CA SER A 65 -26.81 -6.63 -4.14
C SER A 65 -26.57 -7.45 -2.86
N SER A 66 -25.45 -8.16 -2.78
CA SER A 66 -25.09 -8.93 -1.57
C SER A 66 -24.72 -8.05 -0.36
N TRP A 67 -24.51 -6.75 -0.57
CA TRP A 67 -24.18 -5.81 0.50
C TRP A 67 -25.40 -5.35 1.30
N ASP A 68 -26.61 -5.41 0.74
CA ASP A 68 -27.84 -4.91 1.36
C ASP A 68 -28.05 -5.39 2.83
N PRO A 69 -27.83 -6.67 3.17
CA PRO A 69 -28.01 -7.14 4.55
C PRO A 69 -26.94 -6.64 5.54
N TRP A 70 -25.84 -6.08 5.02
CA TRP A 70 -24.65 -5.68 5.79
C TRP A 70 -24.52 -4.17 5.98
N VAL A 71 -25.34 -3.38 5.28
CA VAL A 71 -25.38 -1.92 5.44
C VAL A 71 -25.69 -1.57 6.89
N ASP A 72 -24.94 -0.62 7.43
CA ASP A 72 -25.02 -0.11 8.81
C ASP A 72 -24.78 -1.18 9.91
N GLN A 73 -24.32 -2.39 9.55
CA GLN A 73 -23.95 -3.41 10.52
C GLN A 73 -22.59 -3.09 11.15
N GLU A 74 -22.46 -3.39 12.44
CA GLU A 74 -21.17 -3.34 13.15
C GLU A 74 -20.30 -4.55 12.80
N PHE A 75 -18.97 -4.34 12.82
CA PHE A 75 -18.01 -5.44 12.67
C PHE A 75 -18.21 -6.48 13.76
N GLN A 76 -18.18 -7.73 13.34
CA GLN A 76 -18.55 -8.86 14.17
C GLN A 76 -17.30 -9.44 14.83
N PRO A 77 -17.38 -9.84 16.11
CA PRO A 77 -16.27 -10.51 16.78
C PRO A 77 -15.94 -11.85 16.11
N LEU A 78 -14.65 -12.21 16.13
CA LEU A 78 -14.19 -13.52 15.70
C LEU A 78 -14.22 -14.49 16.89
N VAL A 79 -15.01 -15.55 16.78
CA VAL A 79 -15.12 -16.63 17.76
C VAL A 79 -14.06 -17.69 17.46
N LEU A 80 -13.04 -17.74 18.32
CA LEU A 80 -11.93 -18.69 18.24
C LEU A 80 -11.95 -19.56 19.50
N ASP A 81 -12.04 -20.89 19.32
CA ASP A 81 -12.14 -21.86 20.41
C ASP A 81 -13.24 -21.52 21.46
N GLY A 82 -14.36 -20.98 20.98
CA GLY A 82 -15.51 -20.58 21.81
C GLY A 82 -15.37 -19.21 22.48
N VAL A 83 -14.26 -18.51 22.28
CA VAL A 83 -14.01 -17.16 22.83
C VAL A 83 -14.20 -16.13 21.73
N ALA A 84 -15.12 -15.18 21.95
CA ALA A 84 -15.31 -14.02 21.07
C ALA A 84 -14.16 -13.02 21.27
N ARG A 85 -13.54 -12.59 20.17
CA ARG A 85 -12.48 -11.57 20.14
C ARG A 85 -12.86 -10.41 19.25
N ASP A 86 -12.45 -9.22 19.64
CA ASP A 86 -12.58 -8.02 18.81
C ASP A 86 -11.90 -8.27 17.44
N PRO A 87 -12.56 -7.97 16.29
CA PRO A 87 -11.96 -8.22 14.98
C PRO A 87 -10.69 -7.39 14.72
N PHE A 88 -10.45 -6.33 15.49
CA PHE A 88 -9.22 -5.53 15.44
C PHE A 88 -8.18 -5.95 16.49
N ASP A 89 -8.46 -6.93 17.37
CA ASP A 89 -7.47 -7.60 18.24
C ASP A 89 -6.59 -8.57 17.42
N VAL A 90 -5.88 -8.04 16.43
CA VAL A 90 -5.01 -8.80 15.54
C VAL A 90 -3.92 -9.55 16.32
N ASP A 91 -3.49 -8.98 17.44
CA ASP A 91 -2.51 -9.59 18.34
C ASP A 91 -3.06 -10.85 19.01
N GLY A 92 -4.17 -10.74 19.74
CA GLY A 92 -4.78 -11.88 20.41
C GLY A 92 -5.35 -12.92 19.44
N ILE A 93 -5.82 -12.51 18.26
CA ILE A 93 -6.29 -13.45 17.23
C ILE A 93 -5.12 -14.29 16.68
N ASN A 94 -4.01 -13.66 16.28
CA ASN A 94 -2.88 -14.40 15.71
C ASN A 94 -2.12 -15.24 16.76
N GLU A 95 -2.19 -14.90 18.04
CA GLU A 95 -1.70 -15.78 19.12
C GLU A 95 -2.44 -17.11 19.15
N VAL A 96 -3.77 -17.11 18.95
CA VAL A 96 -4.56 -18.34 18.87
C VAL A 96 -4.29 -19.10 17.57
N LEU A 97 -4.03 -18.38 16.47
CA LEU A 97 -3.70 -18.99 15.18
C LEU A 97 -2.24 -19.47 15.08
N ALA A 98 -1.41 -19.21 16.09
CA ALA A 98 -0.01 -19.60 16.06
C ALA A 98 0.16 -21.11 15.81
N GLY A 99 0.98 -21.46 14.81
CA GLY A 99 1.22 -22.86 14.41
C GLY A 99 0.15 -23.49 13.51
N SER A 100 -0.95 -22.78 13.19
CA SER A 100 -1.99 -23.28 12.27
C SER A 100 -1.62 -23.18 10.79
N GLY A 101 -0.55 -22.47 10.45
CA GLY A 101 -0.15 -22.20 9.06
C GLY A 101 -0.94 -21.07 8.39
N VAL A 102 -1.81 -20.36 9.12
CA VAL A 102 -2.54 -19.18 8.63
C VAL A 102 -2.27 -17.95 9.50
N VAL A 103 -2.50 -16.78 8.91
CA VAL A 103 -2.38 -15.48 9.57
C VAL A 103 -3.59 -14.61 9.23
N TYR A 104 -4.08 -13.89 10.23
CA TYR A 104 -5.14 -12.91 10.12
C TYR A 104 -4.56 -11.51 10.13
N GLY A 105 -5.16 -10.59 9.39
CA GLY A 105 -4.83 -9.17 9.51
C GLY A 105 -6.05 -8.28 9.34
N ALA A 106 -6.10 -7.23 10.14
CA ALA A 106 -7.21 -6.27 10.17
C ALA A 106 -6.73 -4.88 10.55
N GLY A 107 -7.18 -3.83 9.87
CA GLY A 107 -6.79 -2.47 10.21
C GLY A 107 -7.45 -1.42 9.34
N TYR A 108 -6.99 -0.18 9.46
CA TYR A 108 -7.55 0.96 8.73
C TYR A 108 -6.61 1.42 7.63
N VAL A 109 -7.13 1.56 6.41
CA VAL A 109 -6.40 2.01 5.23
C VAL A 109 -6.72 3.48 4.93
N GLU A 110 -6.37 3.97 3.73
CA GLU A 110 -6.67 5.34 3.30
C GLU A 110 -8.17 5.68 3.48
N GLY A 111 -8.44 6.88 4.01
CA GLY A 111 -9.80 7.32 4.37
C GLY A 111 -10.37 6.66 5.63
N LEU A 112 -9.53 6.04 6.47
CA LEU A 112 -9.94 5.28 7.67
C LEU A 112 -10.91 4.13 7.34
N ARG A 113 -10.84 3.59 6.13
CA ARG A 113 -11.63 2.42 5.74
C ARG A 113 -11.06 1.17 6.43
N PRO A 114 -11.87 0.38 7.14
CA PRO A 114 -11.44 -0.90 7.70
C PRO A 114 -11.18 -1.91 6.58
N SER A 115 -10.22 -2.80 6.79
CA SER A 115 -9.88 -3.87 5.86
C SER A 115 -9.45 -5.12 6.61
N PHE A 116 -9.83 -6.28 6.09
CA PHE A 116 -9.62 -7.59 6.71
C PHE A 116 -9.07 -8.58 5.68
N PHE A 117 -8.23 -9.52 6.13
CA PHE A 117 -7.82 -10.65 5.32
C PHE A 117 -7.45 -11.86 6.18
N LEU A 118 -7.48 -13.04 5.56
CA LEU A 118 -6.96 -14.28 6.10
C LEU A 118 -6.09 -14.93 5.03
N GLY A 119 -4.89 -15.39 5.38
CA GLY A 119 -3.97 -15.97 4.41
C GLY A 119 -3.16 -17.13 4.95
N ALA A 120 -2.72 -18.02 4.07
CA ALA A 120 -1.75 -19.06 4.38
C ALA A 120 -0.35 -18.47 4.42
N VAL A 121 0.38 -18.75 5.50
CA VAL A 121 1.76 -18.29 5.70
C VAL A 121 2.71 -19.24 4.99
N GLY A 122 3.52 -18.70 4.08
CA GLY A 122 4.62 -19.44 3.46
C GLY A 122 5.91 -19.36 4.28
N GLU A 123 6.20 -18.19 4.84
CA GLU A 123 7.41 -17.94 5.64
C GLU A 123 7.08 -16.93 6.75
N THR A 124 7.64 -17.17 7.93
CA THR A 124 7.70 -16.17 9.02
C THR A 124 9.15 -15.90 9.33
N ARG A 125 9.53 -14.62 9.42
CA ARG A 125 10.89 -14.21 9.77
C ARG A 125 10.87 -13.02 10.71
N GLU A 126 11.85 -12.94 11.60
CA GLU A 126 12.07 -11.77 12.45
C GLU A 126 13.20 -10.92 11.86
N THR A 127 13.02 -9.61 11.79
CA THR A 127 14.04 -8.69 11.29
C THR A 127 13.89 -7.35 12.01
N ASP A 128 14.97 -6.85 12.60
CA ASP A 128 15.01 -5.56 13.29
C ASP A 128 13.90 -5.37 14.37
N GLY A 129 13.47 -6.45 15.02
CA GLY A 129 12.40 -6.45 16.02
C GLY A 129 10.98 -6.47 15.45
N ALA A 130 10.83 -6.53 14.14
CA ALA A 130 9.56 -6.76 13.46
C ALA A 130 9.39 -8.23 13.05
N VAL A 131 8.17 -8.76 13.21
CA VAL A 131 7.80 -10.09 12.71
C VAL A 131 7.16 -9.95 11.34
N ILE A 132 7.77 -10.55 10.33
CA ILE A 132 7.33 -10.46 8.94
C ILE A 132 6.66 -11.79 8.55
N PHE A 133 5.43 -11.70 8.07
CA PHE A 133 4.65 -12.81 7.54
C PHE A 133 4.56 -12.71 6.02
N SER A 134 5.15 -13.68 5.32
CA SER A 134 5.03 -13.86 3.87
C SER A 134 3.78 -14.68 3.56
N VAL A 135 2.76 -14.03 3.01
CA VAL A 135 1.48 -14.63 2.63
C VAL A 135 1.51 -15.02 1.16
N GLU A 136 1.65 -16.32 0.89
CA GLU A 136 1.74 -16.88 -0.47
C GLU A 136 0.35 -17.05 -1.11
N ARG A 137 -0.66 -17.38 -0.29
CA ARG A 137 -2.05 -17.58 -0.74
C ARG A 137 -3.04 -16.93 0.22
N GLU A 138 -3.92 -16.10 -0.31
CA GLU A 138 -5.03 -15.50 0.42
C GLU A 138 -6.21 -16.47 0.46
N ILE A 139 -6.83 -16.60 1.63
CA ILE A 139 -8.01 -17.43 1.90
C ILE A 139 -9.27 -16.56 1.91
N VAL A 140 -9.15 -15.37 2.50
CA VAL A 140 -10.16 -14.31 2.45
C VAL A 140 -9.45 -13.00 2.12
N ARG A 141 -10.06 -12.20 1.25
CA ARG A 141 -9.53 -10.93 0.78
C ARG A 141 -10.66 -9.91 0.63
N ASP A 142 -10.41 -8.72 1.14
CA ASP A 142 -11.25 -7.55 0.95
C ASP A 142 -11.05 -6.92 -0.45
N VAL A 143 -12.04 -6.17 -0.94
CA VAL A 143 -11.98 -5.41 -2.21
C VAL A 143 -10.77 -4.47 -2.28
N PHE A 144 -10.32 -3.99 -1.12
CA PHE A 144 -9.03 -3.33 -0.99
C PHE A 144 -7.96 -4.32 -0.52
N ALA A 145 -6.89 -4.45 -1.30
CA ALA A 145 -5.76 -5.29 -0.93
C ALA A 145 -4.43 -4.61 -1.23
N SER A 146 -3.60 -4.46 -0.19
CA SER A 146 -2.25 -3.93 -0.29
C SER A 146 -1.22 -5.07 -0.41
N PRO A 147 -0.17 -4.92 -1.24
CA PRO A 147 0.96 -5.85 -1.27
C PRO A 147 1.72 -5.94 0.06
N ALA A 148 1.88 -4.82 0.76
CA ALA A 148 2.58 -4.77 2.05
C ALA A 148 1.78 -3.92 3.04
N MET A 149 1.85 -4.28 4.31
CA MET A 149 1.19 -3.54 5.39
C MET A 149 1.88 -3.83 6.72
N ARG A 150 2.20 -2.78 7.48
CA ARG A 150 2.61 -2.89 8.88
C ARG A 150 1.46 -2.66 9.87
N GLN A 151 1.45 -3.44 10.94
CA GLN A 151 0.56 -3.29 12.10
C GLN A 151 1.36 -3.50 13.38
N GLY A 152 1.60 -2.43 14.14
CA GLY A 152 2.49 -2.49 15.30
C GLY A 152 3.87 -3.01 14.90
N GLY A 153 4.33 -4.07 15.59
CA GLY A 153 5.59 -4.77 15.29
C GLY A 153 5.48 -5.87 14.23
N ARG A 154 4.39 -5.96 13.48
CA ARG A 154 4.16 -6.99 12.47
C ARG A 154 4.08 -6.41 11.08
N ILE A 155 4.64 -7.12 10.10
CA ILE A 155 4.62 -6.75 8.70
C ILE A 155 4.02 -7.92 7.92
N TYR A 156 3.00 -7.64 7.13
CA TYR A 156 2.40 -8.60 6.23
C TYR A 156 2.81 -8.25 4.81
N ILE A 157 3.38 -9.21 4.10
CA ILE A 157 3.61 -9.09 2.67
C ILE A 157 2.80 -10.16 1.94
N ARG A 158 2.09 -9.75 0.90
CA ARG A 158 1.08 -10.55 0.22
C ARG A 158 1.44 -10.66 -1.24
N HIS A 159 1.72 -11.89 -1.68
CA HIS A 159 2.21 -12.16 -3.02
C HIS A 159 1.18 -11.89 -4.12
N GLN A 160 -0.06 -12.39 -3.96
CA GLN A 160 -1.12 -12.20 -4.96
C GLN A 160 -1.47 -10.71 -5.19
N PRO A 161 -1.61 -9.85 -4.15
CA PRO A 161 -1.75 -8.41 -4.35
C PRO A 161 -0.56 -7.76 -5.04
N MET A 162 0.67 -8.21 -4.76
CA MET A 162 1.85 -7.67 -5.44
C MET A 162 1.85 -7.99 -6.94
N LEU A 163 1.47 -9.21 -7.30
CA LEU A 163 1.38 -9.61 -8.71
C LEU A 163 0.29 -8.81 -9.45
N SER A 164 -0.89 -8.64 -8.84
CA SER A 164 -1.95 -7.78 -9.39
C SER A 164 -1.47 -6.34 -9.56
N PHE A 165 -0.86 -5.77 -8.53
CA PHE A 165 -0.32 -4.41 -8.57
C PHE A 165 0.73 -4.23 -9.67
N LEU A 166 1.69 -5.16 -9.79
CA LEU A 166 2.68 -5.15 -10.85
C LEU A 166 2.02 -5.18 -12.23
N TRP A 167 1.02 -6.06 -12.41
CA TRP A 167 0.30 -6.16 -13.67
C TRP A 167 -0.43 -4.86 -14.02
N ASP A 168 -1.09 -4.20 -13.06
CA ASP A 168 -1.76 -2.92 -13.32
C ASP A 168 -0.79 -1.85 -13.83
N GLN A 169 0.44 -1.83 -13.30
CA GLN A 169 1.47 -0.89 -13.77
C GLN A 169 1.92 -1.19 -15.21
N ILE A 170 1.94 -2.47 -15.61
CA ILE A 170 2.25 -2.90 -16.98
C ILE A 170 1.08 -2.63 -17.92
N PHE A 171 -0.14 -2.88 -17.47
CA PHE A 171 -1.37 -2.71 -18.24
C PHE A 171 -1.64 -1.22 -18.51
N GLU A 172 -1.56 -0.38 -17.48
CA GLU A 172 -1.75 1.07 -17.62
C GLU A 172 -0.56 1.73 -18.36
N MET A 173 0.66 1.27 -18.07
CA MET A 173 1.93 1.77 -18.63
C MET A 173 1.96 3.29 -18.84
N ARG A 174 1.61 4.01 -17.77
CA ARG A 174 1.55 5.48 -17.77
C ARG A 174 2.79 6.10 -18.42
N PRO A 175 2.66 7.18 -19.21
CA PRO A 175 3.80 7.82 -19.86
C PRO A 175 4.95 8.16 -18.88
N SER A 176 4.59 8.57 -17.65
CA SER A 176 5.52 8.91 -16.58
C SER A 176 6.29 7.72 -15.98
N ALA A 177 5.79 6.49 -16.15
CA ALA A 177 6.36 5.25 -15.64
C ALA A 177 7.07 4.42 -16.72
N ARG A 178 6.65 4.56 -18.00
CA ARG A 178 7.11 3.75 -19.14
C ARG A 178 8.62 3.56 -19.21
N SER A 179 9.40 4.64 -19.10
CA SER A 179 10.85 4.55 -19.22
C SER A 179 11.51 3.81 -18.04
N ALA A 180 10.94 3.94 -16.85
CA ALA A 180 11.42 3.25 -15.66
C ALA A 180 11.02 1.77 -15.69
N LEU A 181 9.79 1.44 -16.10
CA LEU A 181 9.35 0.06 -16.34
C LEU A 181 10.21 -0.64 -17.39
N GLY A 182 10.50 0.01 -18.52
CA GLY A 182 11.38 -0.56 -19.54
C GLY A 182 12.78 -0.89 -19.00
N PHE A 183 13.36 -0.02 -18.17
CA PHE A 183 14.64 -0.29 -17.50
C PHE A 183 14.53 -1.44 -16.49
N ALA A 184 13.43 -1.50 -15.72
CA ALA A 184 13.21 -2.54 -14.73
C ALA A 184 13.12 -3.93 -15.37
N PHE A 185 12.30 -4.08 -16.43
CA PHE A 185 12.15 -5.33 -17.17
C PHE A 185 13.43 -5.74 -17.90
N ALA A 186 14.16 -4.78 -18.46
CA ALA A 186 15.44 -5.07 -19.11
C ALA A 186 16.48 -5.66 -18.14
N ALA A 187 16.41 -5.32 -16.83
CA ALA A 187 17.26 -5.93 -15.81
C ALA A 187 16.99 -7.44 -15.59
N TYR A 188 15.80 -7.91 -16.00
CA TYR A 188 15.43 -9.33 -16.05
C TYR A 188 15.62 -9.95 -17.45
N GLY A 189 16.20 -9.21 -18.41
CA GLY A 189 16.33 -9.67 -19.79
C GLY A 189 15.02 -9.65 -20.58
N LEU A 190 14.04 -8.86 -20.13
CA LEU A 190 12.70 -8.79 -20.72
C LEU A 190 12.43 -7.43 -21.38
N ASP A 191 11.59 -7.45 -22.41
CA ASP A 191 10.97 -6.25 -22.96
C ASP A 191 9.54 -6.11 -22.44
N VAL A 192 9.23 -5.00 -21.77
CA VAL A 192 7.94 -4.79 -21.12
C VAL A 192 6.77 -4.78 -22.11
N HIS A 193 6.99 -4.30 -23.35
CA HIS A 193 5.94 -4.29 -24.37
C HIS A 193 5.61 -5.70 -24.86
N THR A 194 6.61 -6.55 -25.02
CA THR A 194 6.45 -7.96 -25.35
C THR A 194 5.75 -8.72 -24.22
N VAL A 195 6.13 -8.44 -22.96
CA VAL A 195 5.45 -9.01 -21.78
C VAL A 195 3.98 -8.58 -21.73
N ALA A 196 3.69 -7.29 -21.92
CA ALA A 196 2.32 -6.77 -21.93
C ALA A 196 1.45 -7.41 -23.03
N ARG A 197 2.04 -7.72 -24.19
CA ARG A 197 1.32 -8.35 -25.32
C ARG A 197 1.12 -9.85 -25.12
N PHE A 198 2.02 -10.54 -24.44
CA PHE A 198 1.99 -11.99 -24.28
C PHE A 198 2.21 -12.42 -22.82
N PRO A 199 1.42 -11.92 -21.85
CA PRO A 199 1.73 -12.08 -20.43
C PRO A 199 1.74 -13.55 -19.99
N GLN A 200 0.88 -14.39 -20.58
CA GLN A 200 0.85 -15.83 -20.31
C GLN A 200 2.18 -16.53 -20.62
N ARG A 201 2.94 -16.07 -21.62
CA ARG A 201 4.27 -16.61 -21.96
C ARG A 201 5.32 -16.27 -20.91
N TYR A 202 5.10 -15.20 -20.14
CA TYR A 202 6.03 -14.66 -19.14
C TYR A 202 5.49 -14.79 -17.72
N ALA A 203 4.50 -15.67 -17.49
CA ALA A 203 3.85 -15.84 -16.20
C ALA A 203 4.86 -16.06 -15.06
N ASP A 204 5.76 -17.04 -15.21
CA ASP A 204 6.78 -17.35 -14.19
C ASP A 204 7.75 -16.20 -13.93
N ALA A 205 8.05 -15.41 -14.97
CA ALA A 205 8.89 -14.23 -14.84
C ALA A 205 8.17 -13.10 -14.09
N LEU A 206 6.87 -12.90 -14.35
CA LEU A 206 6.04 -11.95 -13.61
C LEU A 206 5.92 -12.33 -12.13
N GLU A 207 5.75 -13.61 -11.83
CA GLU A 207 5.77 -14.15 -10.45
C GLU A 207 7.11 -13.88 -9.76
N THR A 208 8.22 -14.13 -10.47
CA THR A 208 9.57 -13.88 -9.94
C THR A 208 9.77 -12.38 -9.64
N ILE A 209 9.39 -11.51 -10.58
CA ILE A 209 9.49 -10.05 -10.40
C ILE A 209 8.63 -9.60 -9.23
N ALA A 210 7.38 -10.07 -9.14
CA ALA A 210 6.48 -9.71 -8.04
C ALA A 210 7.08 -10.09 -6.68
N ARG A 211 7.60 -11.31 -6.54
CA ARG A 211 8.27 -11.77 -5.32
C ARG A 211 9.51 -10.95 -4.98
N ASP A 212 10.38 -10.67 -5.94
CA ASP A 212 11.58 -9.84 -5.73
C ASP A 212 11.22 -8.42 -5.25
N GLN A 213 10.20 -7.83 -5.87
CA GLN A 213 9.74 -6.50 -5.48
C GLN A 213 9.09 -6.52 -4.10
N LEU A 214 8.32 -7.55 -3.78
CA LEU A 214 7.70 -7.72 -2.47
C LEU A 214 8.74 -7.78 -1.36
N TYR A 215 9.80 -8.58 -1.56
CA TYR A 215 10.93 -8.65 -0.63
C TYR A 215 11.64 -7.30 -0.44
N THR A 216 11.76 -6.53 -1.52
CA THR A 216 12.34 -5.19 -1.44
C THR A 216 11.43 -4.24 -0.64
N TRP A 217 10.12 -4.32 -0.86
CA TRP A 217 9.11 -3.46 -0.21
C TRP A 217 8.98 -3.71 1.30
N ILE A 218 9.46 -4.82 1.83
CA ILE A 218 9.59 -5.00 3.29
C ILE A 218 10.39 -3.85 3.91
N HIS A 219 11.37 -3.30 3.19
CA HIS A 219 12.19 -2.19 3.68
C HIS A 219 11.46 -0.84 3.71
N HIS A 220 10.33 -0.71 3.01
CA HIS A 220 9.41 0.42 3.23
C HIS A 220 8.77 0.30 4.61
N GLU A 221 8.21 -0.86 4.92
CA GLU A 221 7.55 -1.14 6.20
C GLU A 221 8.54 -1.11 7.38
N LEU A 222 9.78 -1.60 7.20
CA LEU A 222 10.85 -1.47 8.20
C LEU A 222 11.29 -0.01 8.37
N GLY A 223 11.35 0.76 7.28
CA GLY A 223 11.55 2.21 7.35
C GLY A 223 10.48 2.87 8.21
N GLU A 224 9.21 2.55 7.97
CA GLU A 224 8.10 3.07 8.80
C GLU A 224 8.17 2.64 10.26
N PHE A 225 8.68 1.42 10.53
CA PHE A 225 8.82 0.91 11.89
C PHE A 225 9.87 1.68 12.70
N HIS A 226 10.93 2.16 12.04
CA HIS A 226 12.03 2.90 12.68
C HIS A 226 11.88 4.41 12.63
N GLU A 227 11.11 4.92 11.68
CA GLU A 227 11.01 6.35 11.45
C GLU A 227 10.19 7.06 12.55
N GLU A 228 10.68 8.23 12.98
CA GLU A 228 10.13 8.97 14.12
C GLU A 228 9.58 10.35 13.73
N ALA A 229 9.51 10.69 12.43
CA ALA A 229 9.01 11.99 11.96
C ALA A 229 7.63 12.36 12.51
N PHE A 230 6.77 11.37 12.78
CA PHE A 230 5.47 11.57 13.42
C PHE A 230 5.34 10.69 14.68
N ARG A 231 5.88 11.16 15.81
CA ARG A 231 5.87 10.39 17.07
C ARG A 231 4.49 10.27 17.70
N GLY A 232 4.26 9.14 18.38
CA GLY A 232 3.06 8.91 19.19
C GLY A 232 1.76 9.00 18.39
N HIS A 233 0.79 9.76 18.90
CA HIS A 233 -0.52 9.91 18.27
C HIS A 233 -0.60 11.04 17.23
N LEU A 234 0.50 11.79 17.02
CA LEU A 234 0.50 12.98 16.16
C LEU A 234 0.01 12.69 14.74
N TRP A 235 0.49 11.59 14.14
CA TRP A 235 0.04 11.21 12.80
C TRP A 235 -1.47 10.93 12.77
N HIS A 236 -1.97 10.13 13.73
CA HIS A 236 -3.39 9.80 13.81
C HIS A 236 -4.26 11.05 14.01
N ASP A 237 -3.79 11.99 14.83
CA ASP A 237 -4.48 13.24 15.12
C ASP A 237 -4.53 14.17 13.89
N ILE A 238 -3.44 14.26 13.10
CA ILE A 238 -3.43 15.00 11.82
C ILE A 238 -4.45 14.39 10.85
N ILE A 239 -4.46 13.06 10.69
CA ILE A 239 -5.37 12.37 9.77
C ILE A 239 -6.82 12.54 10.21
N ALA A 240 -7.10 12.42 11.51
CA ALA A 240 -8.44 12.62 12.08
C ALA A 240 -8.92 14.08 11.97
N THR A 241 -8.01 15.05 12.04
CA THR A 241 -8.33 16.47 11.93
C THR A 241 -8.60 16.91 10.49
N TYR A 242 -7.91 16.31 9.51
CA TYR A 242 -7.98 16.71 8.10
C TYR A 242 -8.38 15.60 7.13
N PRO A 243 -9.42 14.80 7.42
CA PRO A 243 -9.80 13.66 6.60
C PRO A 243 -10.29 14.10 5.22
N ASN A 244 -9.93 13.35 4.19
CA ASN A 244 -10.30 13.59 2.79
C ASN A 244 -9.88 14.97 2.27
N THR A 245 -8.75 15.50 2.76
CA THR A 245 -8.19 16.80 2.30
C THR A 245 -6.81 16.64 1.67
N PRO A 246 -6.31 17.66 0.93
CA PRO A 246 -4.92 17.69 0.48
C PRO A 246 -3.90 17.59 1.61
N ILE A 247 -4.25 17.96 2.84
CA ILE A 247 -3.38 17.84 4.02
C ILE A 247 -3.19 16.37 4.40
N GLU A 248 -4.26 15.56 4.41
CA GLU A 248 -4.13 14.11 4.61
C GLU A 248 -3.22 13.49 3.55
N VAL A 249 -3.42 13.82 2.28
CA VAL A 249 -2.60 13.30 1.18
C VAL A 249 -1.13 13.69 1.36
N TYR A 250 -0.88 14.95 1.72
CA TYR A 250 0.47 15.45 1.99
C TYR A 250 1.11 14.74 3.18
N ALA A 251 0.40 14.55 4.28
CA ALA A 251 0.88 13.88 5.49
C ALA A 251 1.24 12.41 5.22
N ARG A 252 0.37 11.67 4.50
CA ARG A 252 0.63 10.28 4.10
C ARG A 252 1.87 10.18 3.21
N VAL A 253 1.98 11.02 2.18
CA VAL A 253 3.15 10.99 1.29
C VAL A 253 4.43 11.40 2.02
N LEU A 254 4.38 12.34 2.95
CA LEU A 254 5.54 12.66 3.80
C LEU A 254 5.95 11.49 4.67
N LYS A 255 5.00 10.78 5.31
CA LYS A 255 5.28 9.59 6.11
C LYS A 255 6.00 8.53 5.27
N ASP A 256 5.43 8.19 4.10
CA ASP A 256 6.01 7.22 3.17
C ASP A 256 7.44 7.63 2.76
N LEU A 257 7.65 8.93 2.46
CA LEU A 257 8.96 9.45 2.03
C LEU A 257 10.00 9.48 3.15
N CYS A 258 9.61 9.81 4.39
CA CYS A 258 10.52 9.70 5.52
C CYS A 258 10.95 8.24 5.71
N ALA A 259 10.00 7.30 5.69
CA ALA A 259 10.28 5.87 5.79
C ALA A 259 11.18 5.36 4.65
N ASP A 260 10.88 5.69 3.40
CA ASP A 260 11.67 5.28 2.23
C ASP A 260 13.09 5.80 2.26
N THR A 261 13.28 7.02 2.78
CA THR A 261 14.57 7.70 2.84
C THR A 261 15.33 7.44 4.14
N ASP A 262 14.75 6.74 5.11
CA ASP A 262 15.41 6.38 6.36
C ASP A 262 16.66 5.51 6.13
N ASP A 263 17.54 5.44 7.13
CA ASP A 263 18.77 4.62 7.08
C ASP A 263 18.48 3.12 7.16
N LYS A 264 17.28 2.72 7.57
CA LYS A 264 16.76 1.35 7.43
C LYS A 264 15.67 1.23 6.36
N GLY A 265 15.43 2.31 5.63
CA GLY A 265 14.37 2.45 4.63
C GLY A 265 14.64 1.79 3.28
N LEU A 266 13.61 1.81 2.44
CA LEU A 266 13.59 1.17 1.13
C LEU A 266 14.73 1.62 0.21
N ILE A 267 14.95 2.94 0.07
CA ILE A 267 15.94 3.47 -0.88
C ILE A 267 17.36 3.10 -0.43
N ARG A 268 17.61 3.09 0.88
CA ARG A 268 18.91 2.69 1.43
C ARG A 268 19.18 1.22 1.10
N HIS A 269 18.21 0.34 1.37
CA HIS A 269 18.32 -1.08 1.03
C HIS A 269 18.58 -1.30 -0.47
N ILE A 270 17.84 -0.61 -1.33
CA ILE A 270 18.01 -0.68 -2.79
C ILE A 270 19.44 -0.31 -3.20
N ALA A 271 19.99 0.77 -2.64
CA ALA A 271 21.31 1.29 -2.99
C ALA A 271 22.44 0.36 -2.50
N GLU A 272 22.39 -0.07 -1.24
CA GLU A 272 23.40 -0.96 -0.64
C GLU A 272 23.47 -2.31 -1.35
N ASN A 273 22.30 -2.89 -1.64
CA ASN A 273 22.19 -4.20 -2.30
C ASN A 273 22.22 -4.09 -3.82
N ARG A 274 22.46 -2.89 -4.35
CA ARG A 274 22.59 -2.60 -5.79
C ARG A 274 21.43 -3.15 -6.62
N ARG A 275 20.20 -3.05 -6.11
CA ARG A 275 18.99 -3.60 -6.71
C ARG A 275 18.49 -2.72 -7.87
N ARG A 276 19.10 -2.87 -9.05
CA ARG A 276 18.83 -2.05 -10.25
C ARG A 276 17.35 -2.03 -10.64
N ALA A 277 16.71 -3.20 -10.70
CA ALA A 277 15.30 -3.30 -11.06
C ALA A 277 14.41 -2.63 -10.02
N ALA A 278 14.67 -2.85 -8.73
CA ALA A 278 13.90 -2.25 -7.65
C ALA A 278 13.98 -0.72 -7.64
N LEU A 279 15.15 -0.13 -7.93
CA LEU A 279 15.26 1.32 -8.10
C LEU A 279 14.35 1.84 -9.23
N ALA A 280 14.31 1.12 -10.34
CA ALA A 280 13.50 1.51 -11.47
C ALA A 280 11.99 1.32 -11.20
N PHE A 281 11.62 0.23 -10.53
CA PHE A 281 10.25 0.03 -10.06
C PHE A 281 9.82 1.09 -9.04
N TYR A 282 10.68 1.44 -8.08
CA TYR A 282 10.43 2.55 -7.15
C TYR A 282 10.01 3.82 -7.90
N VAL A 283 10.81 4.23 -8.91
CA VAL A 283 10.52 5.42 -9.73
C VAL A 283 9.28 5.25 -10.61
N ALA A 284 9.04 4.05 -11.15
CA ALA A 284 7.85 3.74 -11.95
C ALA A 284 6.55 3.86 -11.13
N PHE A 285 6.61 3.47 -9.87
CA PHE A 285 5.45 3.40 -8.97
C PHE A 285 5.13 4.72 -8.26
N LEU A 286 6.00 5.73 -8.36
CA LEU A 286 5.77 7.04 -7.74
C LEU A 286 4.45 7.67 -8.19
N ARG A 287 3.57 7.91 -7.23
CA ARG A 287 2.31 8.64 -7.43
C ARG A 287 2.57 10.10 -7.80
N PRO A 288 1.65 10.78 -8.52
CA PRO A 288 1.84 12.17 -8.95
C PRO A 288 2.27 13.12 -7.82
N PHE A 289 1.63 13.01 -6.65
CA PHE A 289 1.95 13.85 -5.49
C PHE A 289 3.36 13.58 -4.93
N THR A 290 3.76 12.30 -4.84
CA THR A 290 5.11 11.90 -4.42
C THR A 290 6.18 12.45 -5.37
N ARG A 291 5.91 12.48 -6.68
CA ARG A 291 6.84 13.04 -7.69
C ARG A 291 7.04 14.54 -7.54
N LEU A 292 6.04 15.26 -7.06
CA LEU A 292 6.13 16.70 -6.77
C LEU A 292 6.95 16.97 -5.50
N LEU A 293 6.87 16.09 -4.50
CA LEU A 293 7.65 16.19 -3.27
C LEU A 293 9.10 15.72 -3.43
N PHE A 294 9.32 14.72 -4.29
CA PHE A 294 10.63 14.13 -4.53
C PHE A 294 11.05 14.16 -6.02
N PRO A 295 11.14 15.32 -6.67
CA PRO A 295 11.62 15.40 -8.05
C PRO A 295 13.09 14.96 -8.20
N GLU A 296 13.87 15.02 -7.13
CA GLU A 296 15.29 14.70 -7.12
C GLU A 296 15.57 13.22 -7.38
N ILE A 297 14.73 12.28 -6.89
CA ILE A 297 14.93 10.86 -7.18
C ILE A 297 14.76 10.54 -8.67
N ILE A 298 13.89 11.28 -9.38
CA ILE A 298 13.71 11.13 -10.83
C ILE A 298 14.96 11.59 -11.57
N LYS A 299 15.56 12.72 -11.15
CA LYS A 299 16.82 13.23 -11.71
C LYS A 299 17.98 12.27 -11.42
N ALA A 300 18.07 11.78 -10.18
CA ALA A 300 19.08 10.84 -9.73
C ALA A 300 18.97 9.51 -10.50
N PHE A 301 17.77 8.99 -10.70
CA PHE A 301 17.54 7.80 -11.52
C PHE A 301 17.95 8.01 -12.99
N SER A 302 17.65 9.16 -13.58
CA SER A 302 18.09 9.50 -14.94
C SER A 302 19.62 9.50 -15.06
N ALA A 303 20.33 10.08 -14.09
CA ALA A 303 21.78 10.03 -14.03
C ALA A 303 22.31 8.61 -13.79
N PHE A 304 21.69 7.86 -12.87
CA PHE A 304 22.03 6.46 -12.59
C PHE A 304 21.93 5.59 -13.83
N ARG A 305 20.87 5.74 -14.65
CA ARG A 305 20.72 4.98 -15.89
C ARG A 305 21.87 5.19 -16.88
N LYS A 306 22.50 6.37 -16.86
CA LYS A 306 23.63 6.71 -17.75
C LYS A 306 24.97 6.22 -17.21
N PHE A 307 25.18 6.33 -15.89
CA PHE A 307 26.51 6.17 -15.29
C PHE A 307 26.64 4.95 -14.35
N GLY A 308 25.52 4.36 -13.93
CA GLY A 308 25.49 3.19 -13.03
C GLY A 308 26.02 3.44 -11.61
N ARG A 309 26.13 4.70 -11.18
CA ARG A 309 26.75 5.12 -9.91
C ARG A 309 25.72 5.17 -8.77
N TRP A 310 25.85 4.25 -7.81
CA TRP A 310 24.95 4.15 -6.66
C TRP A 310 25.10 5.29 -5.67
N GLU A 311 26.27 5.93 -5.64
CA GLU A 311 26.58 7.10 -4.82
C GLU A 311 25.61 8.24 -5.11
N ILE A 312 25.18 8.40 -6.37
CA ILE A 312 24.19 9.42 -6.78
C ILE A 312 22.84 9.19 -6.08
N ILE A 313 22.43 7.92 -5.95
CA ILE A 313 21.16 7.55 -5.31
C ILE A 313 21.26 7.75 -3.80
N GLU A 314 22.36 7.31 -3.19
CA GLU A 314 22.57 7.44 -1.74
C GLU A 314 22.71 8.91 -1.30
N ASP A 315 23.44 9.74 -2.05
CA ASP A 315 23.55 11.17 -1.79
C ASP A 315 22.19 11.87 -1.92
N THR A 316 21.38 11.46 -2.89
CA THR A 316 20.03 11.97 -3.09
C THR A 316 19.13 11.57 -1.92
N ARG A 317 19.21 10.31 -1.47
CA ARG A 317 18.45 9.81 -0.31
C ARG A 317 18.78 10.61 0.95
N ARG A 318 20.06 10.80 1.28
CA ARG A 318 20.49 11.53 2.50
C ARG A 318 19.94 12.95 2.55
N LYS A 319 20.06 13.69 1.44
CA LYS A 319 19.51 15.05 1.32
C LYS A 319 17.98 15.05 1.41
N ALA A 320 17.34 14.04 0.83
CA ALA A 320 15.90 13.91 0.87
C ALA A 320 15.37 13.57 2.27
N LYS A 321 16.05 12.69 3.02
CA LYS A 321 15.74 12.39 4.43
C LYS A 321 15.68 13.67 5.26
N GLU A 322 16.74 14.48 5.22
CA GLU A 322 16.77 15.76 5.95
C GLU A 322 15.62 16.70 5.52
N LYS A 323 15.41 16.84 4.20
CA LYS A 323 14.32 17.66 3.65
C LYS A 323 12.94 17.21 4.13
N PHE A 324 12.66 15.90 4.14
CA PHE A 324 11.33 15.38 4.52
C PHE A 324 11.10 15.45 6.02
N HIS A 325 12.13 15.24 6.85
CA HIS A 325 12.03 15.46 8.29
C HIS A 325 11.73 16.93 8.63
N GLN A 326 12.39 17.88 7.94
CA GLN A 326 12.09 19.31 8.12
C GLN A 326 10.63 19.64 7.74
N ARG A 327 10.12 19.06 6.66
CA ARG A 327 8.72 19.24 6.23
C ARG A 327 7.72 18.60 7.17
N ALA A 328 8.02 17.42 7.71
CA ALA A 328 7.21 16.74 8.71
C ALA A 328 7.15 17.56 10.01
N ALA A 329 8.30 18.09 10.46
CA ALA A 329 8.37 18.97 11.63
C ALA A 329 7.59 20.28 11.41
N GLN A 330 7.65 20.87 10.21
CA GLN A 330 6.86 22.05 9.88
C GLN A 330 5.35 21.76 9.92
N LEU A 331 4.91 20.64 9.34
CA LEU A 331 3.51 20.22 9.39
C LEU A 331 3.04 19.99 10.83
N ALA A 332 3.85 19.31 11.64
CA ALA A 332 3.57 19.08 13.05
C ALA A 332 3.43 20.39 13.82
N ALA A 333 4.38 21.32 13.66
CA ALA A 333 4.35 22.62 14.33
C ALA A 333 3.10 23.43 13.98
N LEU A 334 2.74 23.50 12.70
CA LEU A 334 1.53 24.19 12.26
C LEU A 334 0.27 23.52 12.81
N HIS A 335 0.20 22.18 12.78
CA HIS A 335 -0.92 21.43 13.35
C HIS A 335 -1.13 21.73 14.84
N GLU A 336 -0.06 21.89 15.63
CA GLU A 336 -0.18 22.24 17.05
C GLU A 336 -0.81 23.61 17.31
N GLU A 337 -0.63 24.57 16.39
CA GLU A 337 -1.25 25.90 16.51
C GLU A 337 -2.80 25.85 16.44
N ARG A 338 -3.41 24.72 16.07
CA ARG A 338 -4.88 24.54 16.06
C ARG A 338 -5.51 24.79 17.43
N HIS A 339 -4.78 24.52 18.51
CA HIS A 339 -5.25 24.74 19.87
C HIS A 339 -5.46 26.22 20.20
N GLU A 340 -4.69 27.11 19.57
CA GLU A 340 -4.77 28.55 19.78
C GLU A 340 -5.58 29.27 18.69
N LYS A 341 -5.38 28.86 17.42
CA LYS A 341 -5.91 29.56 16.24
C LYS A 341 -7.21 28.96 15.70
N GLY A 342 -7.57 27.76 16.14
CA GLY A 342 -8.68 26.98 15.62
C GLY A 342 -8.36 26.25 14.31
N ILE A 343 -9.03 25.12 14.09
CA ILE A 343 -8.76 24.18 12.97
C ILE A 343 -8.83 24.85 11.60
N ALA A 344 -9.82 25.73 11.37
CA ALA A 344 -10.02 26.37 10.07
C ALA A 344 -8.84 27.27 9.67
N ARG A 345 -8.36 28.11 10.58
CA ARG A 345 -7.21 28.99 10.31
C ARG A 345 -5.92 28.18 10.14
N THR A 346 -5.70 27.19 10.99
CA THR A 346 -4.54 26.28 10.87
C THR A 346 -4.54 25.52 9.55
N ARG A 347 -5.72 25.08 9.08
CA ARG A 347 -5.85 24.44 7.77
C ARG A 347 -5.35 25.35 6.65
N ASP A 348 -5.76 26.62 6.64
CA ASP A 348 -5.33 27.58 5.62
C ASP A 348 -3.82 27.86 5.68
N ASP A 349 -3.27 27.95 6.90
CA ASP A 349 -1.84 28.15 7.12
C ASP A 349 -1.03 26.94 6.61
N ILE A 350 -1.47 25.70 6.88
CA ILE A 350 -0.85 24.48 6.33
C ILE A 350 -0.94 24.44 4.81
N LEU A 351 -2.12 24.70 4.23
CA LEU A 351 -2.30 24.70 2.78
C LEU A 351 -1.36 25.71 2.11
N ARG A 352 -1.23 26.91 2.69
CA ARG A 352 -0.34 27.96 2.18
C ARG A 352 1.14 27.64 2.35
N ALA A 353 1.54 27.15 3.52
CA ALA A 353 2.96 26.96 3.85
C ALA A 353 3.54 25.66 3.29
N CYS A 354 2.76 24.58 3.28
CA CYS A 354 3.25 23.24 2.94
C CYS A 354 2.88 22.79 1.52
N ILE A 355 1.67 23.13 1.04
CA ILE A 355 1.11 22.53 -0.19
C ILE A 355 1.12 23.51 -1.37
N ALA A 356 0.77 24.77 -1.18
CA ALA A 356 0.80 25.78 -2.24
C ALA A 356 2.17 25.91 -2.95
N PRO A 357 3.33 25.80 -2.27
CA PRO A 357 4.64 25.82 -2.93
C PRO A 357 4.87 24.66 -3.90
N LEU A 358 4.05 23.61 -3.85
CA LEU A 358 4.10 22.49 -4.80
C LEU A 358 3.41 22.81 -6.13
N GLY A 359 2.71 23.95 -6.23
CA GLY A 359 2.00 24.40 -7.44
C GLY A 359 0.70 23.63 -7.75
N ILE A 360 0.14 22.94 -6.75
CA ILE A 360 -1.05 22.08 -6.91
C ILE A 360 -2.35 22.84 -6.65
N LEU A 361 -2.33 23.80 -5.73
CA LEU A 361 -3.48 24.63 -5.44
C LEU A 361 -3.57 25.73 -6.49
N LYS A 362 -4.69 25.81 -7.23
CA LYS A 362 -5.01 27.01 -8.00
C LYS A 362 -5.05 28.17 -7.00
N GLN A 363 -4.27 29.22 -7.25
CA GLN A 363 -4.47 30.47 -6.54
C GLN A 363 -5.90 30.92 -6.85
N SER A 364 -6.76 30.94 -5.84
CA SER A 364 -8.02 31.67 -5.94
C SER A 364 -7.64 33.13 -6.19
N ALA A 365 -7.90 33.61 -7.40
CA ALA A 365 -7.78 35.02 -7.75
C ALA A 365 -8.87 35.82 -7.01
#